data_AF-A0A4U3A5H2-F1
#
_entry.id   AF-A0A4U3A5H2-F1
#
_cell.length_a   1.000
_cell.length_b   1.000
_cell.length_c   1.000
_cell.angle_alpha   90.00
_cell.angle_beta   90.00
_cell.angle_gamma   90.00
#
_symmetry.space_group_name_H-M   'P 1'
#
loop_
_entity.id
_entity.type
_entity.pdbx_description
1 polymer ?
#
loop_
_entity_poly.entity_id
_entity_poly.type
_entity_poly.pdbx_seq_one_letter_code
_entity_poly.pdbx_strand_id
1 'polypeptide(L)' 'MNNATNFHRAFGVYGICIENNNLLVIDKIKGPYRNRYDLPGGSLEDGESLL' A
#
# COMPACT_ATOMS: atom_id res chain seq x y z
N MET A 1 -29.76 -16.37 12.13
CA MET A 1 -28.82 -15.32 12.56
C MET A 1 -27.50 -15.60 11.88
N ASN A 2 -27.16 -14.87 10.83
CA ASN A 2 -25.92 -15.09 10.08
C ASN A 2 -24.75 -14.46 10.85
N ASN A 3 -23.93 -15.30 11.48
CA ASN A 3 -22.67 -14.90 12.11
C ASN A 3 -21.61 -14.63 11.03
N ALA A 4 -21.80 -13.58 10.22
CA ALA A 4 -20.76 -13.13 9.31
C ALA A 4 -19.65 -12.48 10.14
N THR A 5 -18.47 -13.10 10.17
CA THR A 5 -17.25 -12.52 10.75
C THR A 5 -16.92 -11.24 9.98
N ASN A 6 -16.88 -10.10 10.67
CA ASN A 6 -16.46 -8.83 10.08
C ASN A 6 -14.95 -8.84 9.86
N PHE A 7 -14.53 -9.00 8.60
CA PHE A 7 -13.13 -8.84 8.21
C PHE A 7 -12.92 -7.46 7.60
N HIS A 8 -11.93 -6.73 8.11
CA HIS A 8 -11.47 -5.50 7.48
C HIS A 8 -10.56 -5.85 6.29
N ARG A 9 -11.00 -5.52 5.07
CA ARG A 9 -10.19 -5.68 3.86
C ARG A 9 -9.51 -4.35 3.55
N ALA A 10 -8.19 -4.29 3.77
CA ALA A 10 -7.39 -3.17 3.32
C ALA A 10 -7.22 -3.23 1.79
N PHE A 11 -7.43 -2.09 1.12
CA PHE A 11 -7.14 -1.91 -0.30
C PHE A 11 -6.08 -0.82 -0.44
N GLY A 12 -4.94 -1.15 -1.05
CA GLY A 12 -3.82 -0.24 -1.21
C GLY A 12 -3.41 -0.12 -2.67
N VAL A 13 -2.96 1.08 -3.05
CA VAL A 13 -2.48 1.44 -4.37
C VAL A 13 -1.00 1.81 -4.25
N TYR A 14 -0.18 1.26 -5.14
CA TYR A 14 1.27 1.42 -5.12
C TYR A 14 1.79 1.85 -6.49
N GLY A 15 2.70 2.80 -6.49
CA GLY A 15 3.42 3.25 -7.68
C GLY A 15 4.69 2.43 -7.91
N ILE A 16 4.97 2.13 -9.17
CA ILE A 16 6.24 1.54 -9.60
C ILE A 16 6.94 2.57 -10.49
N CYS A 17 8.13 2.99 -10.08
CA CYS A 17 8.99 3.87 -10.86
C CYS A 17 10.35 3.20 -11.06
N ILE A 18 10.73 2.99 -12.32
CA ILE A 18 11.98 2.33 -12.70
C ILE A 18 12.78 3.30 -13.55
N GLU A 19 14.02 3.56 -13.16
CA GLU A 19 14.95 4.42 -13.89
C GLU A 19 16.35 3.82 -13.85
N ASN A 20 17.03 3.75 -15.01
CA ASN A 20 18.39 3.20 -15.12
C ASN A 20 18.58 1.83 -14.45
N ASN A 21 17.57 0.95 -14.60
CA ASN A 21 17.53 -0.37 -13.99
C ASN A 21 17.49 -0.37 -12.44
N ASN A 22 17.13 0.76 -11.82
CA ASN A 22 16.88 0.90 -10.40
C ASN A 22 15.38 1.09 -10.13
N LEU A 23 14.90 0.59 -8.98
CA LEU A 23 13.51 0.72 -8.53
C LEU A 23 13.42 1.76 -7.41
N LEU A 24 12.50 2.72 -7.54
CA LEU A 24 12.19 3.66 -6.47
C LEU A 24 11.50 2.92 -5.31
N VAL A 25 12.04 3.07 -4.11
CA VAL A 25 11.49 2.51 -2.87
C VAL A 25 11.53 3.56 -1.75
N ILE A 26 10.76 3.33 -0.70
CA ILE A 26 10.78 4.12 0.54
C ILE A 26 11.32 3.28 1.71
N ASP A 27 11.90 3.93 2.72
CA ASP A 27 12.21 3.30 4.00
C ASP A 27 10.98 3.39 4.93
N LYS A 28 10.41 2.23 5.28
CA LYS A 28 9.20 2.16 6.10
C LYS A 28 9.53 2.46 7.56
N ILE A 29 9.15 3.64 8.04
CA ILE A 29 9.41 4.06 9.44
C ILE A 29 8.35 3.59 10.46
N LYS A 30 7.16 3.14 10.00
CA LYS A 30 6.00 2.79 10.85
C LYS A 30 5.23 1.59 10.29
N GLY A 31 4.61 0.82 11.19
CA GLY A 31 3.76 -0.33 10.87
C GLY A 31 4.46 -1.68 11.01
N PRO A 32 3.78 -2.79 10.66
CA PRO A 32 4.30 -4.16 10.84
C PRO A 32 5.58 -4.44 10.04
N TYR A 33 5.89 -3.61 9.04
CA TYR A 33 7.06 -3.74 8.17
C TYR A 33 8.13 -2.68 8.41
N ARG A 34 8.22 -2.12 9.62
CA ARG A 34 9.22 -1.10 9.96
C ARG A 34 10.66 -1.58 9.68
N ASN A 35 11.54 -0.66 9.24
CA ASN A 35 12.94 -0.88 8.86
C ASN A 35 13.11 -1.83 7.65
N ARG A 36 12.16 -1.78 6.71
CA ARG A 36 12.22 -2.50 5.42
C ARG A 36 11.95 -1.52 4.29
N TYR A 37 12.47 -1.84 3.12
CA TYR A 37 12.08 -1.17 1.90
C TYR A 37 10.68 -1.60 1.47
N ASP A 38 9.89 -0.64 1.02
CA ASP A 38 8.54 -0.82 0.50
C ASP A 38 8.35 0.05 -0.75
N LEU A 39 7.31 -0.24 -1.53
CA LEU A 39 6.94 0.60 -2.66
C LEU A 39 6.28 1.90 -2.18
N PRO A 40 6.47 3.02 -2.89
CA PRO A 40 5.70 4.23 -2.64
C PRO A 40 4.21 3.95 -2.91
N GLY A 41 3.35 4.25 -1.94
CA GLY A 41 1.92 3.96 -2.05
C GLY A 41 1.16 4.17 -0.75
N GLY A 42 -0.13 3.85 -0.76
CA GLY A 42 -1.03 4.07 0.36
C GLY A 42 -2.42 3.48 0.13
N SER A 43 -3.35 3.80 1.03
CA SER A 43 -4.77 3.50 0.84
C SER A 43 -5.33 4.38 -0.27
N LEU A 44 -6.32 3.86 -1.01
CA LEU A 44 -7.14 4.70 -1.88
C LEU A 44 -8.17 5.43 -1.02
N GLU A 45 -8.21 6.77 -1.09
CA GLU A 45 -9.20 7.56 -0.38
C GLU A 45 -10.53 7.61 -1.14
N ASP A 46 -11.62 7.90 -0.42
CA ASP A 46 -12.96 7.98 -1.02
C ASP A 46 -13.01 9.08 -2.09
N GLY A 47 -13.41 8.70 -3.31
CA GLY A 47 -13.52 9.62 -4.44
C GLY A 47 -12.25 9.77 -5.28
N GLU A 48 -11.14 9.12 -4.91
CA GLU A 48 -9.95 9.04 -5.75
C GLU A 48 -10.15 8.05 -6.91
N SER A 49 -9.77 8.46 -8.12
CA SER A 49 -9.67 7.56 -9.26
C SER A 49 -8.36 6.77 -9.20
N LEU A 50 -8.36 5.58 -9.82
CA LEU A 50 -7.12 4.82 -10.03
C LEU A 50 -6.28 5.35 -11.20
N LEU A 51 -6.77 6.37 -11.92
CA LEU A 51 -6.26 6.87 -13.20
C LEU A 51 -6.22 8.39 -13.21
#